data_AF-A0A960RPU2-F1
#
_entry.id   AF-A0A960RPU2-F1
#
_cell.length_a   1.000
_cell.length_b   1.000
_cell.length_c   1.000
_cell.angle_alpha   90.00
_cell.angle_beta   90.00
_cell.angle_gamma   90.00
#
_symmetry.space_group_name_H-M   'P 1'
#
loop_
_entity.id
_entity.type
_entity.pdbx_description
1 polymer ?
#
loop_
_entity_poly.entity_id
_entity_poly.type
_entity_poly.pdbx_seq_one_letter_code
_entity_poly.pdbx_strand_id
1 'polypeptide(L)'
;MDHKGLKLLIAAACSCALLASPSGHQIKHGKASLQRTPDGITIQSGKRTIIHWDQFGISKNETVRFDQYDKKSTVLNRVTGSLKSELLGQLLSNGSVWLINPHGVLIGQDAIINT
;
A
#
# COMPACT_ATOMS: atom_id res chain seq x y z
N MET A 1 -52.98 0.64 -21.13
CA MET A 1 -52.44 -0.28 -20.09
C MET A 1 -51.03 -0.58 -20.54
N ASP A 2 -50.12 0.24 -20.03
CA ASP A 2 -48.88 0.57 -20.72
C ASP A 2 -47.79 -0.38 -20.22
N HIS A 3 -47.22 -1.18 -21.12
CA HIS A 3 -46.09 -2.04 -20.84
C HIS A 3 -44.82 -1.19 -20.70
N LYS A 4 -44.51 -0.80 -19.45
CA LYS A 4 -43.22 -0.22 -19.09
C LYS A 4 -42.14 -1.30 -19.19
N GLY A 5 -41.37 -1.25 -20.27
CA GLY A 5 -40.24 -2.15 -20.54
C GLY A 5 -39.16 -2.04 -19.46
N LEU A 6 -38.77 -3.19 -18.91
CA LEU A 6 -37.70 -3.36 -17.94
C LEU A 6 -36.34 -3.11 -18.60
N LYS A 7 -35.65 -2.03 -18.20
CA LYS A 7 -34.29 -1.75 -18.66
C LYS A 7 -33.30 -2.61 -17.89
N LEU A 8 -32.66 -3.54 -18.60
CA LEU A 8 -31.56 -4.35 -18.07
C LEU A 8 -30.28 -3.49 -18.00
N LEU A 9 -29.84 -3.15 -16.79
CA LEU A 9 -28.55 -2.50 -16.54
C LEU A 9 -27.46 -3.57 -16.58
N ILE A 10 -26.64 -3.55 -17.62
CA ILE A 10 -25.40 -4.33 -17.69
C ILE A 10 -24.42 -3.66 -16.72
N ALA A 11 -24.23 -4.24 -15.54
CA ALA A 11 -23.13 -3.87 -14.67
C ALA A 11 -21.83 -4.37 -15.31
N ALA A 12 -21.05 -3.46 -15.87
CA ALA A 12 -19.67 -3.76 -16.25
C ALA A 12 -18.91 -4.08 -14.97
N ALA A 13 -18.63 -5.37 -14.75
CA ALA A 13 -17.68 -5.80 -13.75
C ALA A 13 -16.31 -5.25 -14.16
N CYS A 14 -15.96 -4.09 -13.63
CA CYS A 14 -14.60 -3.60 -13.64
C CYS A 14 -13.82 -4.57 -12.74
N SER A 15 -13.23 -5.60 -13.36
CA SER A 15 -12.19 -6.40 -12.73
C SER A 15 -11.01 -5.47 -12.49
N CYS A 16 -11.09 -4.69 -11.42
CA CYS A 16 -9.93 -4.05 -10.85
C CYS A 16 -9.03 -5.22 -10.48
N ALA A 17 -8.00 -5.47 -11.28
CA ALA A 17 -6.94 -6.37 -10.88
C ALA A 17 -6.58 -5.96 -9.46
N LEU A 18 -6.79 -6.88 -8.51
CA LEU A 18 -6.47 -6.70 -7.10
C LEU A 18 -4.94 -6.72 -7.02
N LEU A 19 -4.31 -5.69 -7.60
CA LEU A 19 -2.87 -5.51 -7.62
C LEU A 19 -2.47 -5.29 -6.18
N ALA A 20 -1.37 -5.92 -5.78
CA ALA A 20 -0.97 -6.08 -4.39
C ALA A 20 -0.47 -4.79 -3.72
N SER A 21 -0.95 -3.62 -4.14
CA SER A 21 -0.55 -2.31 -3.62
C SER A 21 -1.01 -2.09 -2.17
N PRO A 22 -0.33 -1.25 -1.37
CA PRO A 22 -0.71 -1.03 0.02
C PRO A 22 -2.10 -0.39 0.15
N SER A 23 -2.97 -1.02 0.94
CA SER A 23 -4.38 -0.64 1.08
C SER A 23 -4.91 -0.82 2.51
N GLY A 24 -6.07 -0.22 2.79
CA GLY A 24 -6.70 -0.32 4.13
C GLY A 24 -5.93 0.38 5.26
N HIS A 25 -5.12 1.39 4.92
CA HIS A 25 -4.26 2.04 5.92
C HIS A 25 -5.03 2.70 7.07
N GLN A 26 -4.50 2.54 8.29
CA GLN A 26 -4.95 3.24 9.49
C GLN A 26 -3.74 3.73 10.27
N ILE A 27 -3.62 5.05 10.46
CA ILE A 27 -2.54 5.63 11.28
C ILE A 27 -2.88 5.40 12.74
N LYS A 28 -2.07 4.58 13.43
CA LYS A 28 -2.26 4.25 14.86
C LYS A 28 -1.41 5.12 15.78
N HIS A 29 -0.31 5.69 15.27
CA HIS A 29 0.53 6.61 16.02
C HIS A 29 1.27 7.55 15.07
N GLY A 30 1.55 8.77 15.53
CA GLY A 30 2.24 9.80 14.76
C GLY A 30 1.33 10.46 13.72
N LYS A 31 1.95 11.01 12.67
CA LYS A 31 1.25 11.65 11.56
C LYS A 31 1.79 11.08 10.25
N ALA A 32 0.89 10.77 9.33
CA ALA A 32 1.23 10.47 7.95
C ALA A 32 0.17 10.99 6.99
N SER A 33 0.56 11.23 5.75
CA SER A 33 -0.35 11.42 4.63
C SER A 33 0.13 10.60 3.45
N LEU A 34 -0.80 10.16 2.62
CA LEU A 34 -0.53 9.27 1.49
C LEU A 34 -1.02 9.94 0.21
N GLN A 35 -0.16 9.97 -0.80
CA GLN A 35 -0.49 10.40 -2.15
C GLN A 35 -0.34 9.20 -3.08
N ARG A 36 -1.43 8.78 -3.72
CA ARG A 36 -1.46 7.66 -4.67
C ARG A 36 -1.43 8.18 -6.10
N THR A 37 -0.61 7.56 -6.94
CA THR A 37 -0.55 7.76 -8.39
C THR A 37 -0.65 6.39 -9.08
N PRO A 38 -0.80 6.35 -10.42
CA PRO A 38 -0.72 5.09 -11.15
C PRO A 38 0.59 4.32 -10.94
N ASP A 39 1.69 5.03 -10.64
CA ASP A 39 3.02 4.45 -10.46
C ASP A 39 3.31 4.01 -9.01
N GLY A 40 2.39 4.26 -8.07
CA GLY A 40 2.47 3.80 -6.68
C GLY A 40 2.07 4.82 -5.64
N ILE A 41 2.79 4.86 -4.52
CA ILE A 41 2.41 5.63 -3.33
C ILE A 41 3.61 6.40 -2.78
N THR A 42 3.43 7.71 -2.53
CA THR A 42 4.31 8.48 -1.66
C THR A 42 3.64 8.66 -0.30
N ILE A 43 4.40 8.41 0.77
CA ILE A 43 3.96 8.47 2.16
C ILE A 43 4.82 9.49 2.89
N GLN A 44 4.24 10.64 3.21
CA GLN A 44 4.87 11.64 4.07
C GLN A 44 4.63 11.25 5.51
N SER A 45 5.66 11.17 6.35
CA SER A 45 5.51 10.73 7.75
C SER A 45 6.37 11.50 8.76
N GLY A 46 5.88 11.58 10.00
CA GLY A 46 6.62 12.17 11.12
C GLY A 46 7.70 11.25 11.70
N LYS A 47 8.43 11.75 12.70
CA LYS A 47 9.62 11.07 13.30
C LYS A 47 9.40 9.63 13.77
N ARG A 48 8.23 9.32 14.32
CA ARG A 48 7.86 8.00 14.83
C ARG A 48 6.42 7.76 14.46
N THR A 49 6.18 6.93 13.47
CA THR A 49 4.84 6.71 12.91
C THR A 49 4.52 5.23 12.89
N ILE A 50 3.28 4.87 13.24
CA ILE A 50 2.77 3.50 13.11
C ILE A 50 1.56 3.52 12.19
N ILE A 51 1.64 2.73 11.12
CA ILE A 51 0.57 2.56 10.13
C ILE A 51 0.19 1.09 10.11
N HIS A 52 -1.07 0.80 10.41
CA HIS A 52 -1.66 -0.51 10.14
C HIS A 52 -2.16 -0.55 8.69
N TRP A 53 -2.09 -1.72 8.07
CA TRP A 53 -2.51 -1.96 6.70
C TRP A 53 -3.34 -3.24 6.64
N ASP A 54 -4.44 -3.24 5.90
CA ASP A 54 -5.14 -4.49 5.59
C ASP A 54 -4.27 -5.36 4.67
N GLN A 55 -3.58 -4.72 3.72
CA GLN A 55 -2.59 -5.37 2.87
C GLN A 55 -1.42 -4.41 2.60
N PHE A 56 -0.21 -4.95 2.57
CA PHE A 56 0.99 -4.24 2.14
C PHE A 56 1.79 -5.11 1.18
N GLY A 57 1.79 -4.76 -0.10
CA GLY A 57 2.68 -5.30 -1.12
C GLY A 57 3.10 -4.19 -2.08
N ILE A 58 3.98 -4.50 -3.03
CA ILE A 58 4.47 -3.55 -4.03
C ILE A 58 4.58 -4.31 -5.34
N SER A 59 3.79 -3.96 -6.34
CA SER A 59 3.84 -4.64 -7.65
C SER A 59 5.14 -4.32 -8.40
N LYS A 60 5.55 -5.15 -9.39
CA LYS A 60 6.83 -5.03 -10.10
C LYS A 60 7.15 -3.62 -10.65
N ASN A 61 6.13 -2.91 -11.12
CA ASN A 61 6.28 -1.57 -11.70
C ASN A 61 5.83 -0.46 -10.74
N GLU A 62 5.62 -0.79 -9.46
CA GLU A 62 5.13 0.13 -8.44
C GLU A 62 6.28 0.61 -7.55
N THR A 63 6.20 1.86 -7.12
CA THR A 63 7.08 2.41 -6.08
C THR A 63 6.28 2.82 -4.85
N VAL A 64 6.71 2.36 -3.68
CA VAL A 64 6.28 2.91 -2.39
C VAL A 64 7.43 3.72 -1.81
N ARG A 65 7.26 5.04 -1.73
CA ARG A 65 8.25 5.97 -1.19
C ARG A 65 7.81 6.49 0.16
N PHE A 66 8.68 6.40 1.16
CA PHE A 66 8.52 7.01 2.48
C PHE A 66 9.42 8.25 2.60
N ASP A 67 8.80 9.42 2.48
CA ASP A 67 9.43 10.70 2.76
C ASP A 67 9.18 11.05 4.23
N GLN A 68 10.15 10.68 5.06
CA GLN A 68 10.08 10.88 6.51
C GLN A 68 10.68 12.24 6.90
N TYR A 69 10.31 12.73 8.08
CA TYR A 69 10.73 14.03 8.58
C TYR A 69 12.26 14.29 8.52
N ASP A 70 13.09 13.32 8.91
CA ASP A 70 14.55 13.34 8.77
C ASP A 70 15.08 11.90 8.69
N LYS A 71 16.39 11.74 8.48
CA LYS A 71 17.04 10.42 8.35
C LYS A 71 17.05 9.55 9.61
N LYS A 72 16.73 10.12 10.77
CA LYS A 72 16.61 9.40 12.05
C LYS A 72 15.16 8.99 12.32
N SER A 73 14.23 9.39 11.46
CA SER A 73 12.83 8.98 11.56
C SER A 73 12.66 7.47 11.35
N THR A 74 11.58 6.93 11.92
CA THR A 74 11.16 5.56 11.69
C THR A 74 9.65 5.49 11.48
N VAL A 75 9.25 4.69 10.50
CA VAL A 75 7.86 4.28 10.28
C VAL A 75 7.73 2.76 10.45
N LEU A 76 6.79 2.34 11.29
CA LEU A 76 6.38 0.96 11.43
C LEU A 76 5.12 0.71 10.62
N ASN A 77 5.21 -0.19 9.65
CA ASN A 77 4.10 -0.72 8.88
C ASN A 77 3.75 -2.10 9.43
N ARG A 78 2.50 -2.26 9.88
CA ARG A 78 1.98 -3.54 10.38
C ARG A 78 0.84 -4.01 9.49
N VAL A 79 0.96 -5.19 8.92
CA VAL A 79 -0.16 -5.84 8.22
C VAL A 79 -1.08 -6.49 9.25
N THR A 80 -2.37 -6.18 9.16
CA THR A 80 -3.44 -6.72 10.03
C THR A 80 -4.46 -7.56 9.28
N GLY A 81 -4.46 -7.53 7.95
CA GLY A 81 -5.22 -8.49 7.14
C GLY A 81 -4.49 -9.82 7.01
N SER A 82 -5.04 -10.72 6.18
CA SER A 82 -4.65 -12.13 6.12
C SER A 82 -3.65 -12.48 5.02
N LEU A 83 -3.19 -11.51 4.24
CA LEU A 83 -2.32 -11.73 3.08
C LEU A 83 -0.85 -11.51 3.43
N LYS A 84 0.02 -12.36 2.88
CA LYS A 84 1.47 -12.15 2.92
C LYS A 84 1.85 -10.87 2.16
N SER A 85 2.98 -10.28 2.50
CA SER A 85 3.53 -9.13 1.78
C SER A 85 4.40 -9.59 0.63
N GLU A 86 4.03 -9.24 -0.60
CA GLU A 86 4.87 -9.45 -1.79
C GLU A 86 5.46 -8.11 -2.23
N LEU A 87 6.75 -7.93 -2.01
CA LEU A 87 7.50 -6.74 -2.41
C LEU A 87 8.24 -7.07 -3.70
N LEU A 88 7.61 -6.77 -4.83
CA LEU A 88 8.11 -7.09 -6.17
C LEU A 88 8.65 -5.87 -6.91
N GLY A 89 8.28 -4.66 -6.48
CA GLY A 89 8.77 -3.38 -7.01
C GLY A 89 9.73 -2.69 -6.07
N GLN A 90 9.58 -1.36 -5.92
CA GLN A 90 10.54 -0.51 -5.21
C GLN A 90 9.98 -0.01 -3.87
N LEU A 91 10.73 -0.20 -2.79
CA LEU A 91 10.54 0.48 -1.51
C LEU A 91 11.68 1.47 -1.32
N LEU A 92 11.36 2.76 -1.28
CA LEU A 92 12.33 3.84 -1.14
C LEU A 92 12.07 4.62 0.15
N SER A 93 13.11 5.01 0.88
CA SER A 93 12.98 5.94 2.00
C SER A 93 14.24 6.76 2.21
N ASN A 94 14.07 7.92 2.86
CA ASN A 94 15.15 8.71 3.42
C ASN A 94 15.44 8.38 4.90
N GLY A 95 14.71 7.44 5.50
CA GLY A 95 14.85 7.02 6.90
C GLY A 95 14.46 5.54 7.09
N SER A 96 14.28 5.10 8.33
CA SER A 96 14.04 3.68 8.62
C SER A 96 12.60 3.26 8.34
N VAL A 97 12.42 2.14 7.63
CA VAL A 97 11.11 1.53 7.36
C VAL A 97 11.08 0.13 7.96
N TRP A 98 10.12 -0.11 8.85
CA TRP A 98 9.92 -1.42 9.47
C TRP A 98 8.63 -2.00 8.91
N LEU A 99 8.66 -3.27 8.48
CA LEU A 99 7.49 -4.00 8.01
C LEU A 99 7.32 -5.27 8.83
N ILE A 100 6.15 -5.42 9.45
CA ILE A 100 5.77 -6.63 10.17
C ILE A 100 4.52 -7.21 9.53
N ASN A 101 4.65 -8.44 9.04
CA ASN A 101 3.53 -9.22 8.54
C ASN A 101 3.61 -10.67 9.08
N PRO A 102 2.69 -11.09 9.97
CA PRO A 102 2.65 -12.46 10.49
C PRO A 102 2.48 -13.53 9.41
N HIS A 103 1.93 -13.17 8.25
CA HIS A 103 1.72 -14.08 7.12
C HIS A 103 2.95 -14.20 6.21
N GLY A 104 4.03 -13.48 6.53
CA GLY A 104 5.30 -13.53 5.81
C GLY A 104 5.54 -12.33 4.90
N VAL A 105 6.82 -12.13 4.58
CA VAL A 105 7.31 -11.10 3.66
C VAL A 105 8.18 -11.78 2.61
N LEU A 106 7.77 -11.68 1.35
CA LEU A 106 8.52 -12.12 0.18
C LEU A 106 9.10 -10.90 -0.52
N ILE A 107 10.41 -10.88 -0.73
CA ILE A 107 11.10 -9.88 -1.56
C ILE A 107 11.44 -10.55 -2.88
N GLY A 108 10.93 -9.97 -3.98
CA GLY A 108 11.14 -10.48 -5.33
C GLY A 108 12.58 -10.31 -5.81
N GLN A 109 12.98 -11.09 -6.81
CA GLN A 109 14.34 -11.08 -7.37
C GLN A 109 14.76 -9.70 -7.90
N ASP A 110 13.81 -8.97 -8.52
CA ASP A 110 14.06 -7.65 -9.13
C ASP A 110 13.65 -6.49 -8.20
N ALA A 111 13.22 -6.80 -6.97
CA ALA A 111 12.77 -5.78 -6.04
C ALA A 111 13.95 -4.95 -5.51
N ILE A 112 13.72 -3.65 -5.32
CA ILE A 112 14.71 -2.74 -4.75
C ILE A 112 14.20 -2.24 -3.41
N ILE A 113 14.99 -2.47 -2.36
CA ILE A 113 14.77 -1.90 -1.02
C ILE A 113 15.93 -0.93 -0.74
N ASN A 114 15.64 0.36 -0.71
CA ASN A 114 16.62 1.41 -0.47
C ASN A 114 16.10 2.37 0.61
N THR A 115 16.74 2.36 1.78
CA THR A 115 16.30 3.07 2.98
C THR A 115 17.47 3.70 3.71
#